data_AF-T1I2E3-F1
#
_entry.id   AF-T1I2E3-F1
#
_cell.length_a   1.000
_cell.length_b   1.000
_cell.length_c   1.000
_cell.angle_alpha   90.00
_cell.angle_beta   90.00
_cell.angle_gamma   90.00
#
_symmetry.space_group_name_H-M   'P 1'
#
loop_
_entity.id
_entity.type
_entity.pdbx_description
1 polymer ?
#
loop_
_entity_poly.entity_id
_entity_poly.type
_entity_poly.pdbx_seq_one_letter_code
_entity_poly.pdbx_strand_id
1 'polypeptide(L)'
;MSRFSAYILEMDIMFISLLSSVVVLALIFLREFFLWLRNNLPKSVQCWFCHSKTKVDYRFANNWYCSNCDQYNGFTKDGDYNRLIDNHYEEKLNFTITSEGRTKDAWKPTNRLCEKCNRNQELKVQQLASFVPLNEKNYDIEIEHYSILSRELSVPLDIQYVKQLVDTFKAHITSLKRARVVNISNYQ
;
A
#
# COMPACT_ATOMS: atom_id res chain seq x y z
N MET A 1 -29.85 15.91 64.80
CA MET A 1 -29.43 16.91 63.81
C MET A 1 -30.44 18.05 63.80
N SER A 2 -29.99 19.30 63.90
CA SER A 2 -30.88 20.47 63.91
C SER A 2 -31.46 20.70 62.50
N ARG A 3 -32.71 21.19 62.42
CA ARG A 3 -33.35 21.59 61.14
C ARG A 3 -32.46 22.52 60.31
N PHE A 4 -31.68 23.37 60.97
CA PHE A 4 -30.70 24.26 60.36
C PHE A 4 -29.63 23.52 59.53
N SER A 5 -29.14 22.38 60.01
CA SER A 5 -28.15 21.57 59.28
C SER A 5 -28.73 20.90 58.03
N ALA A 6 -30.04 20.58 58.02
CA ALA A 6 -30.70 20.01 56.85
C ALA A 6 -30.87 21.06 55.73
N TYR A 7 -31.25 22.29 56.09
CA TYR A 7 -31.36 23.40 55.12
C TYR A 7 -30.03 23.75 54.47
N ILE A 8 -28.92 23.76 55.21
CA ILE A 8 -27.59 24.01 54.62
C ILE A 8 -27.26 22.92 53.59
N LEU A 9 -27.49 21.65 53.92
CA LEU A 9 -27.24 20.54 53.00
C LEU A 9 -28.11 20.62 51.72
N GLU A 10 -29.38 20.98 51.85
CA GLU A 10 -30.27 21.17 50.69
C GLU A 10 -29.82 22.33 49.80
N MET A 11 -29.39 23.44 50.41
CA MET A 11 -28.84 24.59 49.68
C MET A 11 -27.53 24.24 48.96
N ASP A 12 -26.65 23.46 49.60
CA ASP A 12 -25.40 22.98 49.00
C ASP A 12 -25.67 22.02 47.82
N ILE A 13 -26.62 21.10 47.97
CA ILE A 13 -27.00 20.17 46.89
C ILE A 13 -27.55 20.93 45.68
N MET A 14 -28.43 21.91 45.90
CA MET A 14 -28.96 22.75 44.82
C MET A 14 -27.84 23.53 44.13
N PHE A 15 -26.91 24.11 44.89
CA PHE A 15 -25.78 24.84 44.34
C PHE A 15 -24.84 23.95 43.51
N ILE A 16 -24.49 22.76 44.02
CA ILE A 16 -23.67 21.77 43.31
C ILE A 16 -24.37 21.33 42.00
N SER A 17 -25.68 21.09 42.04
CA SER A 17 -26.45 20.67 40.85
C SER A 17 -26.52 21.77 39.77
N LEU A 18 -26.59 23.03 40.18
CA LEU A 18 -26.57 24.16 39.27
C LEU A 18 -25.19 24.31 38.63
N LEU A 19 -24.12 24.26 39.44
CA LEU A 19 -22.75 24.32 38.95
C LEU A 19 -22.44 23.18 37.97
N SER A 20 -22.84 21.95 38.29
CA SER A 20 -22.60 20.81 37.40
C SER A 20 -23.33 20.97 36.06
N SER A 21 -24.56 21.47 36.07
CA SER A 21 -25.34 21.76 34.86
C SER A 21 -24.67 22.82 33.98
N VAL A 22 -24.17 23.90 34.59
CA VAL A 22 -23.42 24.96 33.87
C VAL A 22 -22.15 24.38 33.23
N VAL A 23 -21.41 23.54 33.96
CA VAL A 23 -20.21 22.88 33.42
C VAL A 23 -20.56 21.99 32.22
N VAL A 24 -21.62 21.18 32.30
CA VAL A 24 -22.05 20.31 31.19
C VAL A 24 -22.43 21.15 29.96
N LEU A 25 -23.19 22.22 30.13
CA LEU A 25 -23.56 23.11 29.02
C LEU A 25 -22.33 23.80 28.40
N ALA A 26 -21.37 24.23 29.23
CA ALA A 26 -20.11 24.80 28.75
C ALA A 26 -19.31 23.78 27.92
N LEU A 27 -19.25 22.52 28.35
CA LEU A 27 -18.57 21.46 27.61
C LEU A 27 -19.24 21.16 26.26
N ILE A 28 -20.58 21.13 26.21
CA ILE A 28 -21.33 20.96 24.96
C ILE A 28 -21.06 22.14 24.03
N PHE A 29 -21.14 23.38 24.53
CA PHE A 29 -20.85 24.56 23.75
C PHE A 29 -19.42 24.55 23.18
N LEU A 30 -18.43 24.25 24.03
CA LEU A 30 -17.03 24.15 23.61
C LEU A 30 -16.87 23.08 22.52
N ARG A 31 -17.48 21.90 22.67
CA ARG A 31 -17.45 20.84 21.66
C ARG A 31 -17.99 21.33 20.31
N GLU A 32 -19.18 21.94 20.29
CA GLU A 32 -19.76 22.43 19.04
C GLU A 32 -18.92 23.56 18.42
N PHE A 33 -18.41 24.46 19.25
CA PHE A 33 -17.50 25.52 18.81
C PHE A 33 -16.22 24.95 18.17
N PHE A 34 -15.59 23.95 18.78
CA PHE A 34 -14.42 23.28 18.22
C PHE A 34 -14.74 22.53 16.92
N LEU A 35 -15.88 21.85 16.84
CA LEU A 35 -16.31 21.18 15.61
C LEU A 35 -16.60 22.18 14.49
N TRP A 36 -17.25 23.29 14.82
CA TRP A 36 -17.47 24.40 13.90
C TRP A 36 -16.14 24.96 13.41
N LEU A 37 -15.22 25.29 14.32
CA LEU A 37 -13.91 25.83 13.96
C LEU A 37 -13.13 24.87 13.06
N ARG A 38 -13.06 23.60 13.44
CA ARG A 38 -12.37 22.56 12.66
C ARG A 38 -12.95 22.41 11.25
N ASN A 39 -14.27 22.48 11.11
CA ASN A 39 -14.95 22.28 9.83
C ASN A 39 -14.85 23.49 8.90
N ASN A 40 -14.71 24.70 9.45
CA ASN A 40 -14.63 25.94 8.67
C ASN A 40 -13.20 26.38 8.36
N LEU A 41 -12.20 25.80 9.04
CA LEU A 41 -10.81 26.06 8.72
C LEU A 41 -10.33 25.14 7.58
N PRO A 42 -9.78 25.70 6.49
CA PRO A 42 -9.25 24.90 5.40
C PRO A 42 -8.03 24.11 5.87
N LYS A 43 -7.95 22.84 5.45
CA LYS A 43 -6.86 21.92 5.74
C LYS A 43 -5.89 21.87 4.56
N SER A 44 -4.60 22.02 4.85
CA SER A 44 -3.55 21.76 3.86
C SER A 44 -3.44 20.26 3.61
N VAL A 45 -3.49 19.88 2.33
CA VAL A 45 -3.36 18.50 1.86
C VAL A 45 -2.33 18.44 0.73
N GLN A 46 -1.82 17.24 0.46
CA GLN A 46 -0.87 16.98 -0.60
C GLN A 46 -1.42 15.90 -1.53
N CYS A 47 -1.31 16.13 -2.83
CA CYS A 47 -1.70 15.13 -3.82
C CYS A 47 -0.79 13.90 -3.72
N TRP A 48 -1.38 12.71 -3.70
CA TRP A 48 -0.63 11.44 -3.70
C TRP A 48 0.19 11.25 -4.98
N PHE A 49 -0.29 11.76 -6.12
CA PHE A 49 0.30 11.49 -7.44
C PHE A 49 1.37 12.51 -7.84
N CYS A 50 1.04 13.80 -7.81
CA CYS A 50 1.94 14.86 -8.28
C CYS A 50 2.61 15.65 -7.14
N HIS A 51 2.33 15.29 -5.88
CA HIS A 51 2.87 15.96 -4.69
C HIS A 51 2.55 17.46 -4.55
N SER A 52 1.71 18.04 -5.43
CA SER A 52 1.23 19.41 -5.30
C SER A 52 0.42 19.60 -4.01
N LYS A 53 0.65 20.72 -3.33
CA LYS A 53 -0.05 21.08 -2.10
C LYS A 53 -1.22 21.99 -2.42
N THR A 54 -2.35 21.75 -1.79
CA THR A 54 -3.53 22.62 -1.90
C THR A 54 -4.23 22.73 -0.55
N LYS A 55 -5.20 23.63 -0.45
CA LYS A 55 -6.08 23.79 0.70
C LYS A 55 -7.49 23.36 0.29
N VAL A 56 -8.08 22.48 1.08
CA VAL A 56 -9.46 22.02 0.90
C VAL A 56 -10.21 22.14 2.22
N ASP A 57 -11.53 22.15 2.19
CA ASP A 57 -12.30 22.11 3.44
C ASP A 57 -11.95 20.84 4.21
N TYR A 58 -11.95 20.94 5.55
CA TYR A 58 -11.55 19.84 6.42
C TYR A 58 -12.28 18.52 6.09
N ARG A 59 -13.57 18.61 5.73
CA ARG A 59 -14.42 17.45 5.39
C ARG A 59 -14.05 16.78 4.06
N PHE A 60 -13.38 17.50 3.16
CA PHE A 60 -12.98 17.02 1.83
C PHE A 60 -11.50 16.60 1.78
N ALA A 61 -10.80 16.58 2.92
CA ALA A 61 -9.37 16.24 2.96
C ALA A 61 -9.01 14.85 2.38
N ASN A 62 -9.98 13.93 2.37
CA ASN A 62 -9.87 12.60 1.75
C ASN A 62 -10.94 12.40 0.65
N ASN A 63 -11.38 13.48 0.01
CA ASN A 63 -12.36 13.44 -1.09
C ASN A 63 -12.23 14.73 -1.91
N TRP A 64 -11.23 14.79 -2.78
CA TRP A 64 -10.99 15.97 -3.62
C TRP A 64 -10.27 15.60 -4.92
N TYR A 65 -10.41 16.43 -5.95
CA TYR A 65 -9.65 16.32 -7.20
C TYR A 65 -8.50 17.31 -7.18
N CYS A 66 -7.31 16.87 -7.61
CA CYS A 66 -6.16 17.74 -7.68
C CYS A 66 -6.24 18.69 -8.89
N SER A 67 -6.19 20.01 -8.65
CA SER A 67 -6.22 21.02 -9.71
C SER A 67 -4.99 21.04 -10.63
N ASN A 68 -3.95 20.24 -10.33
CA ASN A 68 -2.71 20.18 -11.12
C ASN A 68 -2.65 18.98 -12.06
N CYS A 69 -3.30 17.86 -11.72
CA CYS A 69 -3.25 16.63 -12.51
C CYS A 69 -4.60 15.91 -12.66
N ASP A 70 -5.67 16.54 -12.18
CA ASP A 70 -7.06 16.07 -12.24
C ASP A 70 -7.30 14.68 -11.63
N GLN A 71 -6.35 14.18 -10.83
CA GLN A 71 -6.49 12.90 -10.15
C GLN A 71 -7.28 13.05 -8.85
N TYR A 72 -8.16 12.08 -8.61
CA TYR A 72 -8.94 11.98 -7.37
C TYR A 72 -8.04 11.54 -6.20
N ASN A 73 -8.20 12.21 -5.06
CA ASN A 73 -7.46 11.98 -3.81
C ASN A 73 -8.44 11.64 -2.69
N GLY A 74 -8.75 10.35 -2.57
CA GLY A 74 -9.61 9.81 -1.54
C GLY A 74 -9.46 8.30 -1.42
N PHE A 75 -8.92 7.83 -0.31
CA PHE A 75 -8.53 6.44 -0.11
C PHE A 75 -9.17 5.83 1.14
N THR A 76 -9.39 4.51 1.12
CA THR A 76 -9.71 3.70 2.30
C THR A 76 -8.46 3.54 3.16
N LYS A 77 -8.61 2.95 4.36
CA LYS A 77 -7.45 2.68 5.23
C LYS A 77 -6.48 1.66 4.60
N ASP A 78 -6.98 0.80 3.73
CA ASP A 78 -6.22 -0.25 3.05
C ASP A 78 -5.58 0.24 1.74
N GLY A 79 -5.86 1.49 1.33
CA GLY A 79 -5.26 2.15 0.17
C GLY A 79 -6.10 2.15 -1.11
N ASP A 80 -7.24 1.47 -1.12
CA ASP A 80 -8.19 1.51 -2.24
C ASP A 80 -8.88 2.87 -2.36
N TYR A 81 -9.52 3.18 -3.49
CA TYR A 81 -10.36 4.38 -3.58
C TYR A 81 -11.58 4.26 -2.67
N ASN A 82 -11.90 5.35 -1.97
CA ASN A 82 -13.10 5.41 -1.11
C ASN A 82 -14.41 5.66 -1.89
N ARG A 83 -14.35 5.59 -3.21
CA ARG A 83 -15.47 5.68 -4.13
C ARG A 83 -15.21 4.79 -5.34
N LEU A 84 -16.28 4.40 -6.01
CA LEU A 84 -16.17 3.81 -7.34
C LEU A 84 -15.67 4.87 -8.32
N ILE A 85 -14.71 4.44 -9.14
CA ILE A 85 -14.10 5.20 -10.22
C ILE A 85 -14.59 4.55 -11.51
N ASP A 86 -15.70 5.05 -12.06
CA ASP A 86 -16.48 4.37 -13.11
C ASP A 86 -15.65 4.01 -14.35
N ASN A 87 -14.66 4.85 -14.68
CA ASN A 87 -13.75 4.66 -15.79
C ASN A 87 -12.77 3.48 -15.63
N HIS A 88 -12.56 2.95 -14.41
CA HIS A 88 -11.70 1.78 -14.22
C HIS A 88 -12.38 0.45 -14.58
N TYR A 89 -13.72 0.39 -14.59
CA TYR A 89 -14.46 -0.85 -14.86
C TYR A 89 -15.01 -0.89 -16.28
N GLU A 90 -15.35 0.27 -16.83
CA GLU A 90 -15.85 0.38 -18.19
C GLU A 90 -14.83 1.10 -19.05
N GLU A 91 -14.07 0.36 -19.88
CA GLU A 91 -13.05 0.94 -20.75
C GLU A 91 -13.60 2.07 -21.64
N LYS A 92 -14.86 1.95 -22.06
CA LYS A 92 -15.59 3.00 -22.82
C LYS A 92 -15.76 4.32 -22.06
N LEU A 93 -15.65 4.32 -20.73
CA LEU A 93 -15.73 5.50 -19.86
C LEU A 93 -14.35 6.07 -19.53
N ASN A 94 -13.25 5.38 -19.88
CA ASN A 94 -11.95 6.02 -19.88
C ASN A 94 -11.98 7.16 -20.89
N PHE A 95 -11.85 8.38 -20.37
CA PHE A 95 -11.50 9.52 -21.22
C PHE A 95 -10.27 9.08 -22.01
N THR A 96 -10.34 9.18 -23.34
CA THR A 96 -9.15 9.09 -24.16
C THR A 96 -8.31 10.30 -23.78
N ILE A 97 -7.47 10.18 -22.75
CA ILE A 97 -6.44 11.17 -22.45
C ILE A 97 -5.41 11.01 -23.56
N THR A 98 -5.74 11.55 -24.72
CA THR A 98 -4.74 12.12 -25.60
C THR A 98 -4.16 13.27 -24.77
N SER A 99 -2.98 13.08 -24.20
CA SER A 99 -2.10 14.20 -23.86
C SER A 99 -2.30 15.28 -24.92
N GLU A 100 -2.71 16.48 -24.53
CA GLU A 100 -2.99 17.58 -25.47
C GLU A 100 -1.90 17.59 -26.56
N GLY A 101 -2.31 17.29 -27.80
CA GLY A 101 -1.40 17.18 -28.95
C GLY A 101 -1.24 15.80 -29.60
N ARG A 102 -1.93 14.73 -29.17
CA ARG A 102 -1.87 13.43 -29.86
C ARG A 102 -3.19 13.05 -30.54
N THR A 103 -3.20 13.06 -31.87
CA THR A 103 -4.33 12.60 -32.70
C THR A 103 -4.70 11.14 -32.38
N LYS A 104 -5.94 10.72 -32.69
CA LYS A 104 -6.39 9.32 -32.51
C LYS A 104 -5.45 8.29 -33.17
N ASP A 105 -4.69 8.69 -34.19
CA ASP A 105 -3.70 7.85 -34.87
C ASP A 105 -2.39 7.64 -34.09
N ALA A 106 -2.13 8.45 -33.05
CA ALA A 106 -0.95 8.35 -32.20
C ALA A 106 -1.03 7.18 -31.20
N TRP A 107 -2.20 6.55 -31.08
CA TRP A 107 -2.46 5.37 -30.25
C TRP A 107 -2.35 4.05 -31.04
N LYS A 108 -1.60 4.04 -32.15
CA LYS A 108 -1.03 2.76 -32.58
C LYS A 108 -0.07 2.32 -31.48
N PRO A 109 -0.23 1.13 -30.87
CA PRO A 109 0.79 0.57 -29.99
C PRO A 109 2.01 0.27 -30.85
N THR A 110 2.78 1.31 -31.16
CA THR A 110 4.11 1.15 -31.73
C THR A 110 4.94 0.63 -30.58
N ASN A 111 5.33 -0.63 -30.70
CA ASN A 111 6.25 -1.24 -29.77
C ASN A 111 7.51 -0.36 -29.71
N ARG A 112 7.68 0.39 -28.62
CA ARG A 112 8.76 1.38 -28.46
C ARG A 112 10.10 0.74 -28.13
N LEU A 113 10.13 -0.58 -27.96
CA LEU A 113 11.33 -1.33 -27.69
C LEU A 113 11.96 -1.75 -29.03
N CYS A 114 13.29 -1.69 -29.11
CA CYS A 114 13.99 -2.35 -30.21
C CYS A 114 13.77 -3.86 -30.14
N GLU A 115 14.05 -4.59 -31.21
CA GLU A 115 13.89 -6.04 -31.28
C GLU A 115 14.58 -6.76 -30.12
N LYS A 116 15.80 -6.33 -29.77
CA LYS A 116 16.55 -6.85 -28.61
C LYS A 116 15.80 -6.63 -27.30
N CYS A 117 15.26 -5.43 -27.08
CA CYS A 117 14.53 -5.11 -25.85
C CYS A 117 13.20 -5.90 -25.77
N ASN A 118 12.54 -6.15 -26.90
CA ASN A 118 11.36 -6.99 -26.96
C ASN A 118 11.64 -8.43 -26.59
N ARG A 119 12.68 -9.01 -27.19
CA ARG A 119 13.14 -10.35 -26.85
C ARG A 119 13.52 -10.46 -25.37
N ASN A 120 14.20 -9.46 -24.83
CA ASN A 120 14.56 -9.44 -23.40
C ASN A 120 13.33 -9.34 -22.49
N GLN A 121 12.31 -8.57 -22.89
CA GLN A 121 11.06 -8.50 -22.15
C GLN A 121 10.34 -9.85 -22.16
N GLU A 122 10.23 -10.49 -23.33
CA GLU A 122 9.61 -11.81 -23.46
C GLU A 122 10.31 -12.85 -22.59
N LEU A 123 11.65 -12.89 -22.61
CA LEU A 123 12.43 -13.79 -21.78
C LEU A 123 12.21 -13.56 -20.28
N LYS A 124 12.14 -12.29 -19.83
CA LYS A 124 11.86 -11.95 -18.43
C LYS A 124 10.46 -12.40 -18.00
N VAL A 125 9.46 -12.22 -18.86
CA VAL A 125 8.08 -12.68 -18.60
C VAL A 125 8.04 -14.20 -18.49
N GLN A 126 8.68 -14.92 -19.43
CA GLN A 126 8.74 -16.38 -19.39
C GLN A 126 9.43 -16.89 -18.13
N GLN A 127 10.55 -16.28 -17.74
CA GLN A 127 11.26 -16.62 -16.50
C GLN A 127 10.40 -16.39 -15.26
N LEU A 128 9.76 -15.21 -15.13
CA LEU A 128 8.89 -14.93 -13.98
C LEU A 128 7.70 -15.90 -13.92
N ALA A 129 7.12 -16.25 -15.06
CA ALA A 129 6.03 -17.22 -15.15
C ALA A 129 6.45 -18.66 -14.80
N SER A 130 7.71 -19.03 -15.03
CA SER A 130 8.24 -20.35 -14.70
C SER A 130 8.78 -20.46 -13.27
N PHE A 131 8.64 -19.42 -12.44
CA PHE A 131 9.10 -19.47 -11.06
C PHE A 131 8.32 -20.53 -10.27
N VAL A 132 9.06 -21.38 -9.55
CA VAL A 132 8.51 -22.34 -8.60
C VAL A 132 9.34 -22.23 -7.32
N PRO A 133 8.72 -21.90 -6.17
CA PRO A 133 9.45 -21.78 -4.92
C PRO A 133 10.09 -23.13 -4.55
N LEU A 134 11.29 -23.07 -3.98
CA LEU A 134 11.94 -24.22 -3.36
C LEU A 134 11.27 -24.59 -2.04
N ASN A 135 10.79 -23.57 -1.31
CA ASN A 135 10.02 -23.73 -0.09
C ASN A 135 8.86 -22.73 -0.08
N GLU A 136 7.63 -23.24 -0.11
CA GLU A 136 6.40 -22.42 -0.08
C GLU A 136 6.36 -21.43 1.11
N LYS A 137 6.98 -21.77 2.25
CA LYS A 137 7.02 -20.88 3.42
C LYS A 137 7.89 -19.65 3.22
N ASN A 138 8.78 -19.67 2.23
CA ASN A 138 9.72 -18.59 1.92
C ASN A 138 9.40 -17.93 0.58
N TYR A 139 8.20 -18.17 0.02
CA TYR A 139 7.80 -17.69 -1.31
C TYR A 139 8.18 -16.23 -1.54
N ASP A 140 7.80 -15.33 -0.63
CA ASP A 140 7.99 -13.88 -0.77
C ASP A 140 9.47 -13.48 -0.91
N ILE A 141 10.35 -14.14 -0.15
CA ILE A 141 11.79 -13.88 -0.18
C ILE A 141 12.40 -14.48 -1.45
N GLU A 142 11.96 -15.68 -1.82
CA GLU A 142 12.47 -16.39 -2.99
C GLU A 142 12.07 -15.70 -4.31
N ILE A 143 10.83 -15.21 -4.42
CA ILE A 143 10.37 -14.47 -5.60
C ILE A 143 11.07 -13.12 -5.73
N GLU A 144 11.35 -12.44 -4.62
CA GLU A 144 12.10 -11.18 -4.62
C GLU A 144 13.52 -11.40 -5.16
N HIS A 145 14.26 -12.35 -4.58
CA HIS A 145 15.61 -12.68 -5.03
C HIS A 145 15.64 -13.16 -6.49
N TYR A 146 14.67 -13.98 -6.89
CA TYR A 146 14.53 -14.45 -8.26
C TYR A 146 14.29 -13.28 -9.24
N SER A 147 13.43 -12.33 -8.85
CA SER A 147 13.16 -11.14 -9.65
C SER A 147 14.42 -10.28 -9.83
N ILE A 148 15.27 -10.16 -8.82
CA ILE A 148 16.55 -9.42 -8.89
C ILE A 148 17.51 -10.11 -9.86
N LEU A 149 17.71 -11.42 -9.70
CA LEU A 149 18.58 -12.20 -10.57
C LEU A 149 18.14 -12.15 -12.05
N SER A 150 16.84 -12.24 -12.30
CA SER A 150 16.26 -12.14 -13.67
C SER A 150 16.42 -10.75 -14.30
N ARG A 151 16.64 -9.69 -13.50
CA ARG A 151 16.90 -8.34 -14.02
C ARG A 151 18.35 -8.18 -14.46
N GLU A 152 19.30 -8.80 -13.75
CA GLU A 152 20.73 -8.67 -13.97
C GLU A 152 21.26 -9.59 -15.08
N LEU A 153 20.69 -10.78 -15.26
CA LEU A 153 21.10 -11.67 -16.35
C LEU A 153 20.38 -11.34 -17.67
N SER A 154 21.17 -10.99 -18.68
CA SER A 154 20.73 -10.81 -20.07
C SER A 154 20.62 -12.12 -20.85
N VAL A 155 20.59 -13.25 -20.15
CA VAL A 155 20.60 -14.60 -20.72
C VAL A 155 19.47 -15.39 -20.06
N PRO A 156 18.72 -16.21 -20.82
CA PRO A 156 17.80 -17.16 -20.21
C PRO A 156 18.59 -18.08 -19.28
N LEU A 157 18.46 -17.84 -17.97
CA LEU A 157 18.78 -18.85 -16.99
C LEU A 157 17.79 -19.98 -17.25
N ASP A 158 18.25 -21.08 -17.84
CA ASP A 158 17.56 -22.35 -17.71
C ASP A 158 17.69 -22.75 -16.23
N ILE A 159 16.76 -22.23 -15.43
CA ILE A 159 16.74 -22.44 -13.98
C ILE A 159 16.53 -23.92 -13.67
N GLN A 160 15.94 -24.68 -14.58
CA GLN A 160 15.86 -26.13 -14.47
C GLN A 160 17.26 -26.76 -14.60
N TYR A 161 18.07 -26.30 -15.56
CA TYR A 161 19.47 -26.72 -15.68
C TYR A 161 20.34 -26.28 -14.49
N VAL A 162 20.18 -25.04 -14.01
CA VAL A 162 20.90 -24.54 -12.83
C VAL A 162 20.50 -25.30 -11.56
N LYS A 163 19.20 -25.56 -11.37
CA LYS A 163 18.67 -26.37 -10.27
C LYS A 163 19.21 -27.78 -10.34
N GLN A 164 19.20 -28.40 -11.53
CA GLN A 164 19.75 -29.73 -11.74
C GLN A 164 21.27 -29.78 -11.45
N LEU A 165 22.03 -28.77 -11.84
CA LEU A 165 23.46 -28.63 -11.50
C LEU A 165 23.68 -28.51 -9.99
N VAL A 166 22.93 -27.64 -9.32
CA VAL A 166 23.02 -27.44 -7.86
C VAL A 166 22.64 -28.70 -7.10
N ASP A 167 21.58 -29.40 -7.52
CA ASP A 167 21.12 -30.64 -6.89
C ASP A 167 22.13 -31.78 -7.12
N THR A 168 22.71 -31.86 -8.33
CA THR A 168 23.79 -32.81 -8.63
C THR A 168 25.01 -32.55 -7.75
N PHE A 169 25.38 -31.28 -7.55
CA PHE A 169 26.51 -30.90 -6.70
C PHE A 169 26.25 -31.20 -5.22
N LYS A 170 25.03 -30.92 -4.72
CA LYS A 170 24.61 -31.26 -3.34
C LYS A 170 24.63 -32.77 -3.10
N ALA A 171 24.14 -33.56 -4.07
CA ALA A 171 24.17 -35.01 -4.01
C ALA A 171 25.62 -35.52 -3.93
N HIS A 172 26.53 -34.95 -4.73
CA HIS A 172 27.94 -35.32 -4.73
C HIS A 172 28.65 -34.99 -3.41
N ILE A 173 28.42 -33.80 -2.84
CA ILE A 173 28.96 -33.44 -1.51
C ILE A 173 28.43 -34.41 -0.44
N THR A 174 27.16 -34.78 -0.52
CA THR A 174 26.54 -35.70 0.44
C THR A 174 27.15 -37.10 0.33
N SER A 175 27.40 -37.59 -0.89
CA SER A 175 28.06 -38.89 -1.09
C SER A 175 29.50 -38.89 -0.59
N LEU A 176 30.26 -37.80 -0.82
CA LEU A 176 31.62 -37.66 -0.30
C LEU A 176 31.67 -37.64 1.23
N LYS A 177 30.71 -36.96 1.88
CA LYS A 177 30.57 -36.97 3.34
C LYS A 177 30.24 -38.37 3.86
N ARG A 178 29.34 -39.12 3.21
CA ARG A 178 29.03 -40.51 3.60
C ARG A 178 30.23 -41.44 3.41
N ALA A 179 30.94 -41.36 2.30
CA ALA A 179 32.13 -42.18 2.04
C ALA A 179 33.25 -41.92 3.06
N ARG A 180 33.41 -40.66 3.51
CA ARG A 180 34.35 -40.29 4.57
C ARG A 180 33.96 -40.91 5.93
N VAL A 181 32.67 -40.97 6.25
CA VAL A 181 32.18 -41.58 7.50
C VAL A 181 32.40 -43.11 7.49
N VAL A 182 32.14 -43.78 6.37
CA VAL A 182 32.36 -45.24 6.22
C VAL A 182 33.85 -45.60 6.30
N ASN A 183 34.75 -44.77 5.76
CA ASN A 183 36.19 -44.99 5.90
C ASN A 183 36.69 -44.80 7.33
N ILE A 184 36.06 -43.96 8.15
CA ILE A 184 36.45 -43.76 9.55
C ILE A 184 35.98 -44.95 10.43
N SER A 185 34.83 -45.56 10.13
CA SER A 185 34.33 -46.73 10.87
C SER A 185 35.06 -48.04 10.58
N ASN A 186 35.87 -48.12 9.50
CA ASN A 186 36.67 -49.31 9.16
C ASN A 186 38.08 -49.30 9.79
N TYR A 187 38.42 -48.26 10.57
CA TYR A 187 39.69 -48.12 11.29
C TYR A 187 39.53 -48.15 12.82
N GLN A 188 38.37 -48.58 13.33
CA GLN A 188 38.14 -48.94 14.73
C GLN A 188 37.87 -50.44 14.85
#